data_AF-H3HDL2-F1
#
_entry.id   AF-H3HDL2-F1
#
_cell.length_a   1.000
_cell.length_b   1.000
_cell.length_c   1.000
_cell.angle_alpha   90.00
_cell.angle_beta   90.00
_cell.angle_gamma   90.00
#
_symmetry.space_group_name_H-M   'P 1'
#
loop_
_entity.id
_entity.type
_entity.pdbx_description
1 polymer ?
#
loop_
_entity_poly.entity_id
_entity_poly.type
_entity_poly.pdbx_seq_one_letter_code
_entity_poly.pdbx_strand_id
1 'polypeptide(L)'
;QSSNAASGSYAGSTQAPTSSSGPDSTSTQASTAGSTSSTDSTTTQSSTAGSTSSTGSTPASASGSSADSTPTPTVSSASASSGASTASSSSTASSTSASTASTTSSTSASAASSTSASATSSTSASAASSTSASASGSSSSSFTKVTNLGVRVQGDIPAWDEEHQRFVSSYYDTFEDKYQAVLDTVNMASVEGALKYVQAECINASVITSCERKNDIKYVVFYQTTVVQPAAAMEFYVNATDEYDFAVERCPFMAMDGGQCDPNSDGSFPDVCNQYIGAGGQPNLGFCVGGTLQDNEAIAPYPHNYWFSFPNSCPQELWDDKTDACREEYPGGMCPLGVEPDGVTCTFSYEILGYILLDDVVGITSMINPLTGKTYADYYEFCEDGGIEFSVSTVVTSLLGVTGLDFWANPGDSDANAERVEKLVSAYDDLVSANATTSDGGLMRALPTVDALTALNPPCYQNSPLCAEAEFGCKRSYRSQICQVCTSDDSGCEKQ
;
A
#
# COMPACT_ATOMS: atom_id res chain seq x y z
N GLN A 1 0.90 12.27 33.58
CA GLN A 1 1.79 11.10 33.80
C GLN A 1 0.94 9.88 33.44
N SER A 2 1.20 9.18 32.34
CA SER A 2 2.34 9.31 31.43
C SER A 2 1.90 9.21 29.96
N SER A 3 2.36 10.14 29.15
CA SER A 3 2.22 10.18 27.70
C SER A 3 3.59 9.94 27.08
N ASN A 4 3.67 9.14 26.02
CA ASN A 4 4.82 9.09 25.11
C ASN A 4 4.33 8.57 23.75
N ALA A 5 3.91 9.49 22.88
CA ALA A 5 3.83 9.21 21.45
C ALA A 5 5.22 9.45 20.83
N ALA A 6 5.71 8.51 20.03
CA ALA A 6 7.01 8.63 19.38
C ALA A 6 6.88 9.35 18.03
N SER A 7 6.75 10.68 18.06
CA SER A 7 6.63 11.51 16.86
C SER A 7 7.97 11.60 16.10
N GLY A 8 8.07 10.90 14.96
CA GLY A 8 9.21 10.98 14.04
C GLY A 8 9.20 12.26 13.20
N SER A 9 9.65 13.38 13.75
CA SER A 9 9.63 14.68 13.07
C SER A 9 10.77 14.82 12.04
N TYR A 10 10.47 14.67 10.74
CA TYR A 10 11.37 15.09 9.67
C TYR A 10 11.40 16.62 9.54
N ALA A 11 12.60 17.19 9.52
CA ALA A 11 12.82 18.63 9.33
C ALA A 11 13.84 18.86 8.21
N GLY A 12 13.35 19.17 7.01
CA GLY A 12 14.20 19.49 5.86
C GLY A 12 15.04 20.75 6.10
N SER A 13 16.36 20.64 5.94
CA SER A 13 17.30 21.74 6.10
C SER A 13 18.26 21.80 4.90
N THR A 14 17.99 22.74 3.99
CA THR A 14 18.79 22.95 2.78
C THR A 14 20.18 23.52 3.11
N GLN A 15 21.24 22.80 2.73
CA GLN A 15 22.58 23.40 2.64
C GLN A 15 23.47 22.66 1.64
N ALA A 16 23.80 23.33 0.52
CA ALA A 16 24.67 22.79 -0.52
C ALA A 16 26.15 23.12 -0.24
N PRO A 17 27.09 22.17 -0.38
CA PRO A 17 28.52 22.43 -0.37
C PRO A 17 29.08 22.72 -1.78
N THR A 18 29.99 23.69 -1.88
CA THR A 18 30.62 24.12 -3.13
C THR A 18 31.79 23.23 -3.57
N SER A 19 32.02 23.14 -4.88
CA SER A 19 33.11 22.40 -5.53
C SER A 19 34.52 22.96 -5.29
N SER A 20 35.53 22.10 -5.14
CA SER A 20 36.93 22.40 -5.50
C SER A 20 37.81 21.15 -5.73
N SER A 21 38.53 21.15 -6.86
CA SER A 21 39.77 20.39 -7.22
C SER A 21 40.56 19.70 -6.08
N GLY A 22 41.20 18.54 -6.27
CA GLY A 22 42.14 18.24 -7.37
C GLY A 22 42.74 16.80 -7.35
N PRO A 23 43.86 16.51 -8.08
CA PRO A 23 43.92 15.30 -8.92
C PRO A 23 45.01 14.24 -8.59
N ASP A 24 45.16 13.30 -9.54
CA ASP A 24 46.31 12.41 -9.85
C ASP A 24 46.55 11.13 -9.03
N SER A 25 46.27 9.96 -9.64
CA SER A 25 47.34 9.17 -10.31
C SER A 25 46.86 7.87 -10.97
N THR A 26 47.42 7.54 -12.14
CA THR A 26 47.23 6.27 -12.86
C THR A 26 48.10 5.13 -12.33
N SER A 27 47.62 3.87 -12.40
CA SER A 27 48.52 2.71 -12.56
C SER A 27 47.83 1.56 -13.30
N THR A 28 48.48 1.07 -14.36
CA THR A 28 48.01 -0.03 -15.21
C THR A 28 48.70 -1.34 -14.84
N GLN A 29 47.98 -2.46 -14.83
CA GLN A 29 48.43 -3.68 -15.54
C GLN A 29 47.34 -4.75 -15.66
N ALA A 30 47.49 -5.61 -16.68
CA ALA A 30 46.58 -6.71 -17.01
C ALA A 30 47.27 -8.07 -16.81
N SER A 31 46.49 -9.15 -16.81
CA SER A 31 46.97 -10.53 -16.97
C SER A 31 45.88 -11.39 -17.59
N THR A 32 46.25 -12.38 -18.41
CA THR A 32 45.35 -12.99 -19.41
C THR A 32 45.61 -14.49 -19.61
N ALA A 33 44.55 -15.21 -20.02
CA ALA A 33 44.54 -16.45 -20.81
C ALA A 33 44.79 -17.83 -20.15
N GLY A 34 44.18 -18.88 -20.77
CA GLY A 34 44.37 -20.31 -20.48
C GLY A 34 43.23 -20.92 -19.67
N SER A 35 42.17 -21.54 -20.20
CA SER A 35 41.92 -22.25 -21.46
C SER A 35 42.60 -23.63 -21.62
N THR A 36 41.85 -24.71 -21.33
CA THR A 36 41.71 -25.92 -22.19
C THR A 36 40.53 -26.78 -21.69
N SER A 37 40.14 -27.82 -22.44
CA SER A 37 38.83 -28.50 -22.33
C SER A 37 38.88 -30.01 -22.67
N SER A 38 37.72 -30.66 -22.52
CA SER A 38 37.24 -31.84 -23.29
C SER A 38 37.52 -33.28 -22.78
N THR A 39 36.44 -34.09 -22.77
CA THR A 39 36.34 -35.53 -23.17
C THR A 39 37.06 -36.62 -22.32
N ASP A 40 36.56 -37.86 -22.15
CA ASP A 40 35.27 -38.49 -22.56
C ASP A 40 34.85 -39.68 -21.65
N SER A 41 33.61 -40.12 -21.86
CA SER A 41 32.89 -41.35 -21.49
C SER A 41 33.67 -42.65 -21.17
N THR A 42 33.12 -43.47 -20.25
CA THR A 42 32.78 -44.89 -20.54
C THR A 42 31.79 -45.51 -19.54
N THR A 43 31.18 -46.66 -19.90
CA THR A 43 29.94 -47.22 -19.32
C THR A 43 30.08 -48.69 -18.90
N THR A 44 29.43 -49.13 -17.80
CA THR A 44 29.19 -50.56 -17.51
C THR A 44 27.89 -50.83 -16.72
N GLN A 45 27.41 -52.08 -16.75
CA GLN A 45 26.28 -52.64 -15.98
C GLN A 45 26.76 -53.94 -15.26
N SER A 46 26.01 -54.71 -14.44
CA SER A 46 24.57 -54.78 -14.09
C SER A 46 24.47 -55.32 -12.62
N SER A 47 23.53 -56.12 -12.07
CA SER A 47 22.35 -56.87 -12.56
C SER A 47 21.45 -57.38 -11.42
N THR A 48 20.13 -57.15 -11.55
CA THR A 48 18.98 -58.07 -11.29
C THR A 48 18.68 -58.75 -9.92
N ALA A 49 17.37 -58.76 -9.61
CA ALA A 49 16.55 -59.84 -9.01
C ALA A 49 16.38 -59.96 -7.47
N GLY A 50 15.11 -60.16 -7.03
CA GLY A 50 14.77 -60.53 -5.65
C GLY A 50 13.29 -60.37 -5.24
N SER A 51 12.33 -61.01 -5.92
CA SER A 51 10.89 -60.90 -5.60
C SER A 51 10.29 -62.16 -4.96
N THR A 52 9.51 -62.01 -3.89
CA THR A 52 8.49 -62.99 -3.46
C THR A 52 7.38 -62.34 -2.62
N SER A 53 6.20 -62.95 -2.62
CA SER A 53 4.98 -62.43 -1.98
C SER A 53 4.20 -63.53 -1.24
N SER A 54 3.38 -63.15 -0.24
CA SER A 54 2.19 -63.92 0.15
C SER A 54 1.26 -63.19 1.13
N THR A 55 -0.02 -63.54 1.01
CA THR A 55 -1.20 -63.36 1.89
C THR A 55 -0.94 -63.32 3.41
N GLY A 56 -1.72 -62.63 4.26
CA GLY A 56 -2.97 -61.88 4.08
C GLY A 56 -4.19 -62.52 4.82
N SER A 57 -4.93 -61.76 5.63
CA SER A 57 -6.27 -62.10 6.18
C SER A 57 -6.92 -60.91 6.91
N THR A 58 -8.24 -60.73 6.76
CA THR A 58 -9.10 -59.87 7.61
C THR A 58 -9.89 -60.71 8.62
N PRO A 59 -10.55 -60.09 9.63
CA PRO A 59 -12.02 -60.17 9.58
C PRO A 59 -12.81 -58.95 10.12
N ALA A 60 -13.93 -58.69 9.40
CA ALA A 60 -15.21 -58.07 9.75
C ALA A 60 -15.52 -57.43 11.14
N SER A 61 -15.95 -56.16 11.07
CA SER A 61 -17.29 -55.63 11.43
C SER A 61 -17.87 -55.66 12.87
N ALA A 62 -18.02 -54.45 13.44
CA ALA A 62 -19.25 -53.92 14.06
C ALA A 62 -19.15 -52.37 14.02
N SER A 63 -20.09 -51.54 13.55
CA SER A 63 -21.55 -51.42 13.80
C SER A 63 -21.88 -50.72 15.13
N GLY A 64 -22.14 -49.41 15.09
CA GLY A 64 -22.55 -48.61 16.25
C GLY A 64 -22.81 -47.12 15.95
N SER A 65 -24.02 -46.78 15.50
CA SER A 65 -24.45 -45.39 15.25
C SER A 65 -25.03 -44.73 16.51
N SER A 66 -24.81 -43.43 16.72
CA SER A 66 -25.71 -42.56 17.52
C SER A 66 -25.43 -41.06 17.39
N ALA A 67 -26.53 -40.28 17.38
CA ALA A 67 -26.66 -38.89 17.85
C ALA A 67 -25.65 -37.83 17.34
N ASP A 68 -26.02 -37.21 16.22
CA ASP A 68 -25.81 -35.78 15.99
C ASP A 68 -26.47 -34.94 17.12
N SER A 69 -25.84 -33.82 17.52
CA SER A 69 -26.34 -32.83 18.48
C SER A 69 -25.47 -31.56 18.45
N THR A 70 -25.78 -30.65 17.53
CA THR A 70 -25.11 -29.34 17.39
C THR A 70 -25.58 -28.34 18.46
N PRO A 71 -24.67 -27.68 19.21
CA PRO A 71 -24.98 -26.51 20.02
C PRO A 71 -24.60 -25.21 19.28
N THR A 72 -25.59 -24.39 18.94
CA THR A 72 -25.36 -23.02 18.44
C THR A 72 -24.75 -22.13 19.53
N PRO A 73 -23.64 -21.40 19.27
CA PRO A 73 -23.16 -20.37 20.18
C PRO A 73 -24.01 -19.10 20.03
N THR A 74 -24.62 -18.64 21.13
CA THR A 74 -25.37 -17.37 21.16
C THR A 74 -24.40 -16.20 21.20
N VAL A 75 -24.45 -15.32 20.19
CA VAL A 75 -23.69 -14.06 20.18
C VAL A 75 -24.07 -13.23 21.41
N SER A 76 -23.07 -12.82 22.20
CA SER A 76 -23.25 -11.99 23.39
C SER A 76 -22.21 -10.86 23.38
N SER A 77 -22.65 -9.67 22.97
CA SER A 77 -21.79 -8.48 22.85
C SER A 77 -21.25 -8.06 24.22
N ALA A 78 -19.94 -8.21 24.43
CA ALA A 78 -19.28 -7.98 25.71
C ALA A 78 -18.48 -6.66 25.74
N SER A 79 -19.18 -5.52 25.64
CA SER A 79 -18.58 -4.19 25.85
C SER A 79 -18.17 -4.00 27.31
N ALA A 80 -16.97 -4.44 27.68
CA ALA A 80 -16.47 -4.45 29.06
C ALA A 80 -15.73 -3.15 29.44
N SER A 81 -16.46 -2.06 29.64
CA SER A 81 -15.91 -0.82 30.20
C SER A 81 -15.93 -0.83 31.73
N SER A 82 -14.78 -0.64 32.38
CA SER A 82 -14.70 -0.50 33.83
C SER A 82 -13.45 0.31 34.28
N GLY A 83 -13.59 1.44 34.99
CA GLY A 83 -14.81 2.19 35.30
C GLY A 83 -14.67 3.07 36.55
N ALA A 84 -15.78 3.18 37.30
CA ALA A 84 -15.86 3.63 38.69
C ALA A 84 -15.37 5.06 39.03
N SER A 85 -16.21 6.01 38.65
CA SER A 85 -16.46 7.30 39.30
C SER A 85 -16.06 7.42 40.79
N THR A 86 -15.42 8.52 41.17
CA THR A 86 -15.46 9.04 42.55
C THR A 86 -16.00 10.47 42.54
N ALA A 87 -17.11 10.72 43.23
CA ALA A 87 -17.74 12.04 43.27
C ALA A 87 -17.22 12.91 44.43
N SER A 88 -17.09 14.21 44.20
CA SER A 88 -16.96 15.24 45.24
C SER A 88 -17.47 16.58 44.70
N SER A 89 -18.20 17.34 45.52
CA SER A 89 -19.05 18.44 45.05
C SER A 89 -18.87 19.74 45.84
N SER A 90 -18.52 20.81 45.11
CA SER A 90 -18.55 22.21 45.56
C SER A 90 -18.24 23.11 44.35
N SER A 91 -18.83 24.27 44.05
CA SER A 91 -20.09 24.95 44.39
C SER A 91 -19.92 26.42 43.98
N THR A 92 -20.90 27.01 43.28
CA THR A 92 -21.17 28.47 43.12
C THR A 92 -20.11 29.42 42.50
N ALA A 93 -20.34 29.81 41.24
CA ALA A 93 -20.58 31.20 40.77
C ALA A 93 -20.96 31.17 39.26
N SER A 94 -21.95 31.84 38.65
CA SER A 94 -22.90 32.92 38.99
C SER A 94 -22.56 34.36 38.55
N SER A 95 -22.45 34.58 37.23
CA SER A 95 -22.77 35.84 36.51
C SER A 95 -23.00 35.48 35.03
N THR A 96 -24.06 35.82 34.28
CA THR A 96 -25.11 36.85 34.33
C THR A 96 -24.72 38.23 33.78
N SER A 97 -24.65 38.34 32.44
CA SER A 97 -25.07 39.51 31.61
C SER A 97 -25.00 39.06 30.13
N ALA A 98 -26.04 39.06 29.29
CA ALA A 98 -27.15 39.98 29.00
C ALA A 98 -26.83 41.03 27.91
N SER A 99 -27.31 40.72 26.70
CA SER A 99 -27.86 41.64 25.68
C SER A 99 -27.00 42.78 25.10
N THR A 100 -26.83 42.74 23.77
CA THR A 100 -27.22 43.85 22.88
C THR A 100 -27.61 43.29 21.51
N ALA A 101 -28.63 43.86 20.86
CA ALA A 101 -29.04 43.51 19.49
C ALA A 101 -29.48 44.77 18.72
N SER A 102 -29.05 44.91 17.47
CA SER A 102 -29.47 45.95 16.52
C SER A 102 -28.96 45.58 15.11
N THR A 103 -29.76 45.00 14.20
CA THR A 103 -30.75 45.64 13.31
C THR A 103 -30.29 46.89 12.56
N THR A 104 -29.80 46.72 11.32
CA THR A 104 -30.29 47.37 10.06
C THR A 104 -29.47 46.76 8.91
N SER A 105 -29.98 46.17 7.81
CA SER A 105 -31.17 46.38 6.96
C SER A 105 -31.10 47.56 5.99
N SER A 106 -30.58 47.34 4.77
CA SER A 106 -30.93 48.13 3.58
C SER A 106 -30.70 47.35 2.29
N THR A 107 -31.78 47.14 1.53
CA THR A 107 -31.78 46.60 0.15
C THR A 107 -31.32 47.64 -0.87
N SER A 108 -30.71 47.19 -1.99
CA SER A 108 -31.05 47.68 -3.34
C SER A 108 -30.44 46.80 -4.42
N ALA A 109 -31.23 46.44 -5.43
CA ALA A 109 -30.75 45.89 -6.70
C ALA A 109 -31.02 46.92 -7.81
N SER A 110 -30.32 46.84 -8.95
CA SER A 110 -30.94 46.84 -10.31
C SER A 110 -29.96 47.03 -11.47
N ALA A 111 -30.28 46.32 -12.56
CA ALA A 111 -30.19 46.71 -13.96
C ALA A 111 -28.82 47.01 -14.63
N ALA A 112 -28.56 46.26 -15.70
CA ALA A 112 -27.66 46.65 -16.79
C ALA A 112 -28.32 47.70 -17.71
N SER A 113 -27.53 48.32 -18.60
CA SER A 113 -28.02 49.08 -19.75
C SER A 113 -26.98 49.10 -20.88
N SER A 114 -27.42 48.96 -22.13
CA SER A 114 -26.56 48.78 -23.30
C SER A 114 -26.82 49.83 -24.39
N THR A 115 -25.77 50.55 -24.79
CA THR A 115 -25.65 51.29 -26.08
C THR A 115 -24.15 51.50 -26.33
N SER A 116 -23.51 51.15 -27.45
CA SER A 116 -23.83 51.22 -28.89
C SER A 116 -23.10 52.36 -29.60
N ALA A 117 -21.99 52.00 -30.26
CA ALA A 117 -21.41 52.56 -31.48
C ALA A 117 -21.19 54.08 -31.65
N SER A 118 -19.95 54.44 -31.97
CA SER A 118 -19.63 55.25 -33.15
C SER A 118 -18.20 54.98 -33.61
N ALA A 119 -17.95 55.06 -34.91
CA ALA A 119 -16.65 54.76 -35.53
C ALA A 119 -16.00 56.02 -36.09
N THR A 120 -14.67 56.11 -36.00
CA THR A 120 -13.86 57.04 -36.80
C THR A 120 -12.56 56.35 -37.19
N SER A 121 -12.22 56.38 -38.48
CA SER A 121 -11.04 55.71 -39.05
C SER A 121 -9.89 56.69 -39.30
N SER A 122 -8.67 56.36 -38.84
CA SER A 122 -7.44 57.00 -39.30
C SER A 122 -6.31 55.97 -39.40
N THR A 123 -5.78 55.79 -40.62
CA THR A 123 -4.72 54.83 -40.93
C THR A 123 -3.35 55.30 -40.45
N SER A 124 -2.60 54.39 -39.80
CA SER A 124 -1.13 54.40 -39.75
C SER A 124 -0.65 52.96 -39.70
N ALA A 125 0.27 52.58 -40.59
CA ALA A 125 0.78 51.21 -40.66
C ALA A 125 1.95 50.98 -39.70
N SER A 126 1.98 49.81 -39.05
CA SER A 126 3.17 49.25 -38.41
C SER A 126 3.04 47.73 -38.41
N ALA A 127 3.97 47.05 -39.08
CA ALA A 127 3.93 45.60 -39.22
C ALA A 127 4.46 44.93 -37.95
N ALA A 128 3.55 44.66 -37.00
CA ALA A 128 3.79 43.68 -35.96
C ALA A 128 3.38 42.31 -36.50
N SER A 129 4.34 41.39 -36.65
CA SER A 129 4.07 40.01 -37.03
C SER A 129 3.40 39.28 -35.87
N SER A 130 2.06 39.38 -35.81
CA SER A 130 1.24 38.49 -34.99
C SER A 130 1.34 37.09 -35.55
N THR A 131 2.38 36.36 -35.16
CA THR A 131 2.37 34.90 -35.23
C THR A 131 1.16 34.46 -34.43
N SER A 132 0.09 34.10 -35.12
CA SER A 132 -1.03 33.39 -34.50
C SER A 132 -0.45 32.07 -34.03
N ALA A 133 -0.04 32.04 -32.76
CA ALA A 133 0.17 30.80 -32.06
C ALA A 133 -1.17 30.06 -32.19
N SER A 134 -1.18 29.04 -33.05
CA SER A 134 -2.20 28.02 -32.95
C SER A 134 -2.10 27.51 -31.53
N ALA A 135 -3.10 27.84 -30.71
CA ALA A 135 -3.44 27.02 -29.59
C ALA A 135 -3.88 25.69 -30.21
N SER A 136 -2.89 24.85 -30.53
CA SER A 136 -3.04 23.41 -30.46
C SER A 136 -3.60 23.18 -29.07
N GLY A 137 -4.90 22.98 -29.00
CA GLY A 137 -5.53 22.63 -27.74
C GLY A 137 -4.87 21.33 -27.34
N SER A 138 -4.02 21.38 -26.33
CA SER A 138 -3.60 20.19 -25.60
C SER A 138 -4.90 19.59 -25.07
N SER A 139 -5.46 18.65 -25.83
CA SER A 139 -6.41 17.71 -25.29
C SER A 139 -5.68 17.08 -24.12
N SER A 140 -6.08 17.44 -22.90
CA SER A 140 -5.56 16.80 -21.70
C SER A 140 -5.79 15.31 -21.88
N SER A 141 -4.71 14.59 -22.15
CA SER A 141 -4.76 13.14 -22.34
C SER A 141 -5.20 12.56 -21.01
N SER A 142 -6.46 12.16 -20.95
CA SER A 142 -7.03 11.50 -19.78
C SER A 142 -6.08 10.40 -19.34
N PHE A 143 -5.69 10.42 -18.07
CA PHE A 143 -4.72 9.47 -17.52
C PHE A 143 -5.13 8.05 -17.93
N THR A 144 -4.26 7.35 -18.65
CA THR A 144 -4.56 6.02 -19.16
C THR A 144 -4.40 5.01 -18.02
N LYS A 145 -5.44 4.19 -17.84
CA LYS A 145 -5.55 3.17 -16.78
C LYS A 145 -4.25 2.40 -16.55
N VAL A 146 -3.81 2.35 -15.28
CA VAL A 146 -2.67 1.55 -14.81
C VAL A 146 -3.15 0.50 -13.80
N THR A 147 -2.84 -0.76 -14.05
CA THR A 147 -3.10 -1.91 -13.18
C THR A 147 -1.82 -2.30 -12.45
N ASN A 148 -1.87 -2.52 -11.14
CA ASN A 148 -0.69 -2.84 -10.33
C ASN A 148 -1.03 -3.85 -9.21
N LEU A 149 0.00 -4.53 -8.71
CA LEU A 149 -0.09 -5.32 -7.49
C LEU A 149 0.22 -4.42 -6.28
N GLY A 150 -0.75 -4.29 -5.38
CA GLY A 150 -0.59 -3.74 -4.05
C GLY A 150 -0.77 -4.82 -2.97
N VAL A 151 -0.31 -4.53 -1.75
CA VAL A 151 -0.35 -5.44 -0.61
C VAL A 151 -0.83 -4.68 0.64
N ARG A 152 -1.58 -5.36 1.50
CA ARG A 152 -1.83 -4.95 2.89
C ARG A 152 -1.41 -6.08 3.82
N VAL A 153 -1.02 -5.73 5.04
CA VAL A 153 -0.78 -6.70 6.12
C VAL A 153 -1.76 -6.40 7.24
N GLN A 154 -2.55 -7.41 7.63
CA GLN A 154 -3.74 -7.22 8.47
C GLN A 154 -3.95 -8.41 9.42
N GLY A 155 -4.73 -8.20 10.48
CA GLY A 155 -5.07 -9.23 11.46
C GLY A 155 -6.31 -10.05 11.11
N ASP A 156 -7.24 -9.49 10.33
CA ASP A 156 -8.44 -10.18 9.85
C ASP A 156 -8.21 -10.89 8.51
N ILE A 157 -8.95 -11.98 8.31
CA ILE A 157 -8.94 -12.76 7.08
C ILE A 157 -9.96 -12.18 6.08
N PRO A 158 -9.61 -11.98 4.80
CA PRO A 158 -10.59 -11.63 3.77
C PRO A 158 -11.67 -12.72 3.65
N ALA A 159 -12.95 -12.33 3.67
CA ALA A 159 -14.08 -13.25 3.59
C ALA A 159 -14.55 -13.41 2.14
N TRP A 160 -14.81 -14.63 1.69
CA TRP A 160 -15.39 -14.89 0.37
C TRP A 160 -16.88 -14.53 0.29
N ASP A 161 -17.25 -13.74 -0.70
CA ASP A 161 -18.64 -13.55 -1.11
C ASP A 161 -18.98 -14.49 -2.30
N GLU A 162 -19.90 -15.43 -2.08
CA GLU A 162 -20.27 -16.42 -3.09
C GLU A 162 -21.15 -15.84 -4.21
N GLU A 163 -21.95 -14.81 -3.96
CA GLU A 163 -22.80 -14.20 -4.98
C GLU A 163 -21.98 -13.35 -5.97
N HIS A 164 -21.00 -12.62 -5.46
CA HIS A 164 -20.14 -11.72 -6.23
C HIS A 164 -18.79 -12.36 -6.62
N GLN A 165 -18.54 -13.61 -6.20
CA GLN A 165 -17.38 -14.45 -6.52
C GLN A 165 -16.03 -13.75 -6.26
N ARG A 166 -15.90 -13.10 -5.09
CA ARG A 166 -14.68 -12.36 -4.71
C ARG A 166 -14.52 -12.22 -3.20
N PHE A 167 -13.29 -12.01 -2.73
CA PHE A 167 -13.04 -11.68 -1.33
C PHE A 167 -13.36 -10.21 -1.02
N VAL A 168 -13.93 -9.98 0.16
CA VAL A 168 -14.32 -8.68 0.73
C VAL A 168 -13.96 -8.63 2.22
N SER A 169 -14.35 -7.56 2.93
CA SER A 169 -14.12 -7.46 4.38
C SER A 169 -14.88 -8.56 5.15
N SER A 170 -14.30 -9.01 6.26
CA SER A 170 -14.94 -9.88 7.23
C SER A 170 -15.95 -9.15 8.15
N TYR A 171 -15.89 -7.82 8.19
CA TYR A 171 -16.77 -6.94 8.96
C TYR A 171 -17.99 -6.49 8.14
N TYR A 172 -18.96 -5.83 8.79
CA TYR A 172 -20.23 -5.36 8.19
C TYR A 172 -21.18 -6.50 7.74
N ASP A 173 -22.41 -6.14 7.37
CA ASP A 173 -23.47 -7.09 7.00
C ASP A 173 -23.66 -7.20 5.48
N THR A 174 -23.83 -6.08 4.77
CA THR A 174 -24.12 -6.05 3.32
C THR A 174 -22.87 -6.30 2.47
N PHE A 175 -23.06 -6.67 1.19
CA PHE A 175 -21.95 -6.79 0.25
C PHE A 175 -21.30 -5.43 -0.03
N GLU A 176 -22.11 -4.38 -0.19
CA GLU A 176 -21.66 -3.03 -0.50
C GLU A 176 -20.76 -2.46 0.60
N ASP A 177 -21.16 -2.60 1.87
CA ASP A 177 -20.35 -2.17 3.03
C ASP A 177 -19.06 -2.99 3.11
N LYS A 178 -19.16 -4.32 2.98
CA LYS A 178 -18.02 -5.25 2.97
C LYS A 178 -17.01 -4.95 1.88
N TYR A 179 -17.49 -4.58 0.70
CA TYR A 179 -16.66 -4.23 -0.45
C TYR A 179 -15.97 -2.88 -0.22
N GLN A 180 -16.73 -1.85 0.18
CA GLN A 180 -16.20 -0.51 0.47
C GLN A 180 -15.13 -0.52 1.57
N ALA A 181 -15.40 -1.23 2.68
CA ALA A 181 -14.55 -1.27 3.87
C ALA A 181 -13.10 -1.74 3.62
N VAL A 182 -12.87 -2.53 2.57
CA VAL A 182 -11.53 -3.07 2.27
C VAL A 182 -10.52 -1.98 1.92
N LEU A 183 -10.94 -0.91 1.23
CA LEU A 183 -10.12 0.25 0.88
C LEU A 183 -10.79 1.59 1.27
N ASP A 184 -11.49 1.63 2.39
CA ASP A 184 -12.16 2.86 2.88
C ASP A 184 -11.17 3.83 3.54
N THR A 185 -10.39 4.56 2.72
CA THR A 185 -9.31 5.49 3.13
C THR A 185 -8.24 4.77 3.93
N VAL A 186 -7.35 4.06 3.22
CA VAL A 186 -6.33 3.19 3.83
C VAL A 186 -4.95 3.36 3.22
N ASN A 187 -3.95 3.06 4.04
CA ASN A 187 -2.58 2.76 3.59
C ASN A 187 -2.54 1.40 2.86
N MET A 188 -1.78 1.35 1.77
CA MET A 188 -1.32 0.13 1.08
C MET A 188 0.19 0.22 0.83
N ALA A 189 0.82 -0.89 0.48
CA ALA A 189 2.24 -0.92 0.11
C ALA A 189 2.48 -1.77 -1.16
N SER A 190 3.69 -1.70 -1.69
CA SER A 190 4.24 -2.74 -2.56
C SER A 190 4.58 -4.01 -1.74
N VAL A 191 5.00 -5.11 -2.39
CA VAL A 191 5.36 -6.35 -1.67
C VAL A 191 6.57 -6.13 -0.75
N GLU A 192 7.52 -5.34 -1.26
CA GLU A 192 8.70 -4.83 -0.59
C GLU A 192 8.30 -3.99 0.65
N GLY A 193 7.32 -3.09 0.49
CA GLY A 193 6.86 -2.23 1.57
C GLY A 193 6.01 -2.90 2.65
N ALA A 194 5.27 -3.94 2.28
CA ALA A 194 4.56 -4.79 3.24
C ALA A 194 5.55 -5.50 4.18
N LEU A 195 6.65 -6.04 3.65
CA LEU A 195 7.69 -6.65 4.48
C LEU A 195 8.51 -5.64 5.29
N LYS A 196 8.75 -4.42 4.77
CA LYS A 196 9.29 -3.31 5.59
C LYS A 196 8.40 -3.04 6.81
N TYR A 197 7.08 -2.91 6.60
CA TYR A 197 6.13 -2.62 7.68
C TYR A 197 6.11 -3.74 8.74
N VAL A 198 6.10 -5.01 8.31
CA VAL A 198 6.23 -6.17 9.21
C VAL A 198 7.51 -6.07 10.03
N GLN A 199 8.67 -6.05 9.36
CA GLN A 199 10.00 -6.15 9.97
C GLN A 199 10.36 -4.96 10.86
N ALA A 200 10.08 -3.73 10.40
CA ALA A 200 10.47 -2.52 11.11
C ALA A 200 9.55 -2.21 12.29
N GLU A 201 8.24 -2.45 12.15
CA GLU A 201 7.25 -1.85 13.04
C GLU A 201 6.42 -2.86 13.81
N CYS A 202 6.33 -4.13 13.39
CA CYS A 202 5.32 -5.05 13.91
C CYS A 202 5.84 -6.27 14.68
N ILE A 203 7.01 -6.81 14.31
CA ILE A 203 7.52 -8.08 14.87
C ILE A 203 8.69 -7.96 15.84
N ASN A 204 9.29 -6.77 16.00
CA ASN A 204 10.42 -6.58 16.91
C ASN A 204 9.96 -6.81 18.37
N ALA A 205 10.68 -7.63 19.13
CA ALA A 205 10.36 -7.99 20.52
C ALA A 205 10.17 -6.78 21.49
N SER A 206 10.54 -5.57 21.08
CA SER A 206 10.26 -4.31 21.79
C SER A 206 8.82 -3.79 21.64
N VAL A 207 8.05 -4.24 20.65
CA VAL A 207 6.64 -3.87 20.43
C VAL A 207 5.65 -5.02 20.68
N ILE A 208 6.12 -6.26 20.71
CA ILE A 208 5.31 -7.44 21.04
C ILE A 208 4.71 -7.30 22.45
N THR A 209 3.40 -7.55 22.56
CA THR A 209 2.67 -7.50 23.84
C THR A 209 1.81 -8.75 23.95
N SER A 210 1.85 -9.46 25.09
CA SER A 210 1.01 -10.65 25.34
C SER A 210 1.08 -11.75 24.26
N CYS A 211 2.22 -11.92 23.60
CA CYS A 211 2.39 -12.80 22.43
C CYS A 211 1.47 -12.48 21.23
N GLU A 212 1.15 -11.20 21.07
CA GLU A 212 0.50 -10.60 19.91
C GLU A 212 1.50 -9.69 19.18
N ARG A 213 1.52 -9.74 17.84
CA ARG A 213 2.24 -8.77 17.01
C ARG A 213 1.53 -7.42 17.07
N LYS A 214 2.25 -6.31 16.83
CA LYS A 214 1.61 -4.98 16.75
C LYS A 214 0.47 -5.03 15.71
N ASN A 215 -0.69 -4.46 16.06
CA ASN A 215 -1.88 -4.41 15.22
C ASN A 215 -2.40 -5.81 14.80
N ASP A 216 -2.14 -6.85 15.62
CA ASP A 216 -2.60 -8.24 15.45
C ASP A 216 -2.26 -8.89 14.09
N ILE A 217 -1.19 -8.43 13.41
CA ILE A 217 -0.93 -8.83 12.02
C ILE A 217 -0.71 -10.35 11.83
N LYS A 218 -1.49 -10.94 10.91
CA LYS A 218 -1.53 -12.40 10.65
C LYS A 218 -1.47 -12.73 9.16
N TYR A 219 -2.08 -11.90 8.31
CA TYR A 219 -2.25 -12.17 6.90
C TYR A 219 -1.51 -11.13 6.05
N VAL A 220 -0.77 -11.62 5.05
CA VAL A 220 -0.33 -10.80 3.91
C VAL A 220 -1.37 -10.98 2.82
N VAL A 221 -2.06 -9.90 2.45
CA VAL A 221 -3.18 -9.91 1.49
C VAL A 221 -2.78 -9.19 0.22
N PHE A 222 -2.98 -9.85 -0.92
CA PHE A 222 -2.56 -9.38 -2.24
C PHE A 222 -3.74 -8.80 -3.03
N TYR A 223 -3.53 -7.64 -3.64
CA TYR A 223 -4.56 -6.87 -4.34
C TYR A 223 -4.09 -6.52 -5.75
N GLN A 224 -4.88 -6.86 -6.75
CA GLN A 224 -4.79 -6.15 -8.03
C GLN A 224 -5.59 -4.85 -7.88
N THR A 225 -4.92 -3.71 -7.97
CA THR A 225 -5.58 -2.40 -8.03
C THR A 225 -5.48 -1.82 -9.43
N THR A 226 -6.52 -1.11 -9.84
CA THR A 226 -6.64 -0.48 -11.15
C THR A 226 -6.90 1.00 -10.92
N VAL A 227 -6.09 1.89 -11.50
CA VAL A 227 -6.10 3.32 -11.20
C VAL A 227 -6.20 4.16 -12.47
N VAL A 228 -7.07 5.16 -12.45
CA VAL A 228 -7.07 6.32 -13.35
C VAL A 228 -7.04 7.58 -12.48
N GLN A 229 -5.90 8.27 -12.46
CA GLN A 229 -5.71 9.44 -11.59
C GLN A 229 -6.54 10.65 -12.06
N PRO A 230 -7.05 11.50 -11.13
CA PRO A 230 -7.72 12.74 -11.49
C PRO A 230 -6.82 13.66 -12.31
N ALA A 231 -7.33 14.17 -13.43
CA ALA A 231 -6.56 15.01 -14.34
C ALA A 231 -6.02 16.30 -13.66
N ALA A 232 -6.82 16.91 -12.77
CA ALA A 232 -6.40 18.09 -12.01
C ALA A 232 -5.23 17.79 -11.06
N ALA A 233 -5.22 16.62 -10.42
CA ALA A 233 -4.12 16.17 -9.57
C ALA A 233 -2.85 15.90 -10.38
N MET A 234 -2.96 15.27 -11.55
CA MET A 234 -1.82 15.01 -12.45
C MET A 234 -1.26 16.28 -13.09
N GLU A 235 -2.07 17.31 -13.34
CA GLU A 235 -1.59 18.64 -13.74
C GLU A 235 -0.86 19.35 -12.59
N PHE A 236 -1.39 19.27 -11.36
CA PHE A 236 -0.80 19.90 -10.18
C PHE A 236 0.54 19.26 -9.77
N TYR A 237 0.64 17.93 -9.87
CA TYR A 237 1.82 17.13 -9.51
C TYR A 237 2.69 16.70 -10.72
N VAL A 238 2.56 17.38 -11.87
CA VAL A 238 3.25 17.02 -13.12
C VAL A 238 4.79 16.97 -13.02
N ASN A 239 5.37 17.68 -12.06
CA ASN A 239 6.83 17.83 -11.87
C ASN A 239 7.39 16.89 -10.79
N ALA A 240 7.01 15.60 -10.81
CA ALA A 240 7.50 14.57 -9.88
C ALA A 240 8.99 14.25 -10.08
N THR A 241 9.90 15.01 -9.48
CA THR A 241 11.36 14.86 -9.68
C THR A 241 12.10 14.06 -8.58
N ASP A 242 11.44 13.75 -7.48
CA ASP A 242 12.03 12.98 -6.37
C ASP A 242 11.00 11.95 -5.86
N GLU A 243 11.31 10.66 -6.01
CA GLU A 243 10.40 9.56 -5.66
C GLU A 243 10.16 9.45 -4.14
N TYR A 244 11.01 10.07 -3.29
CA TYR A 244 10.79 10.18 -1.85
C TYR A 244 9.74 11.25 -1.50
N ASP A 245 9.61 12.32 -2.28
CA ASP A 245 8.50 13.26 -2.16
C ASP A 245 7.22 12.63 -2.73
N PHE A 246 7.25 12.22 -4.00
CA PHE A 246 6.20 11.42 -4.65
C PHE A 246 6.68 10.76 -5.94
N ALA A 247 6.24 9.52 -6.16
CA ALA A 247 6.52 8.77 -7.37
C ALA A 247 5.82 9.37 -8.60
N VAL A 248 6.40 9.18 -9.79
CA VAL A 248 5.77 9.59 -11.06
C VAL A 248 4.44 8.86 -11.23
N GLU A 249 3.43 9.56 -11.82
CA GLU A 249 2.03 9.12 -11.89
C GLU A 249 1.28 9.05 -10.55
N ARG A 250 1.86 9.54 -9.44
CA ARG A 250 1.23 9.56 -8.11
C ARG A 250 1.15 10.98 -7.55
N CYS A 251 0.27 11.15 -6.56
CA CYS A 251 0.30 12.29 -5.66
C CYS A 251 1.22 12.00 -4.45
N PRO A 252 1.56 13.00 -3.62
CA PRO A 252 2.18 12.78 -2.32
C PRO A 252 1.44 11.72 -1.49
N PHE A 253 2.23 10.92 -0.77
CA PHE A 253 1.69 10.00 0.20
C PHE A 253 1.09 10.75 1.38
N MET A 254 -0.15 10.40 1.69
CA MET A 254 -0.88 10.75 2.90
C MET A 254 -1.03 9.49 3.73
N ALA A 255 -0.50 9.49 4.96
CA ALA A 255 -0.76 8.41 5.90
C ALA A 255 -2.25 8.41 6.28
N MET A 256 -2.83 7.21 6.39
CA MET A 256 -4.27 7.01 6.65
C MET A 256 -4.53 5.96 7.73
N ASP A 257 -4.59 6.39 9.00
CA ASP A 257 -5.06 5.57 10.12
C ASP A 257 -6.56 5.77 10.42
N GLY A 258 -7.26 4.70 10.80
CA GLY A 258 -8.64 4.75 11.31
C GLY A 258 -9.72 5.14 10.30
N GLY A 259 -9.41 5.18 9.00
CA GLY A 259 -10.32 5.59 7.93
C GLY A 259 -10.26 7.07 7.55
N GLN A 260 -9.40 7.85 8.19
CA GLN A 260 -9.14 9.24 7.83
C GLN A 260 -7.69 9.40 7.35
N CYS A 261 -7.36 10.56 6.79
CA CYS A 261 -6.00 11.05 6.74
C CYS A 261 -5.45 11.29 8.15
N ASP A 262 -4.15 11.10 8.35
CA ASP A 262 -3.49 11.46 9.61
C ASP A 262 -3.54 12.99 9.84
N PRO A 263 -4.10 13.49 10.95
CA PRO A 263 -4.09 14.90 11.26
C PRO A 263 -2.73 15.35 11.80
N ASN A 264 -2.41 16.63 11.56
CA ASN A 264 -1.31 17.31 12.22
C ASN A 264 -1.49 17.32 13.75
N SER A 265 -0.41 17.59 14.48
CA SER A 265 -0.40 17.62 15.95
C SER A 265 -1.26 18.70 16.61
N ASP A 266 -1.84 19.62 15.82
CA ASP A 266 -2.83 20.62 16.25
C ASP A 266 -4.29 20.25 15.90
N GLY A 267 -4.51 19.11 15.23
CA GLY A 267 -5.82 18.63 14.77
C GLY A 267 -6.23 19.14 13.38
N SER A 268 -5.39 19.89 12.67
CA SER A 268 -5.64 20.25 11.26
C SER A 268 -5.24 19.11 10.32
N PHE A 269 -5.95 18.92 9.20
CA PHE A 269 -5.50 17.98 8.17
C PHE A 269 -4.40 18.61 7.29
N PRO A 270 -3.39 17.84 6.83
CA PRO A 270 -2.37 18.36 5.93
C PRO A 270 -2.92 18.68 4.54
N ASP A 271 -2.23 19.55 3.79
CA ASP A 271 -2.70 20.09 2.51
C ASP A 271 -3.14 19.03 1.50
N VAL A 272 -2.40 17.93 1.37
CA VAL A 272 -2.71 16.81 0.45
C VAL A 272 -4.08 16.19 0.75
N CYS A 273 -4.46 16.10 2.03
CA CYS A 273 -5.78 15.58 2.42
C CYS A 273 -6.89 16.59 2.13
N ASN A 274 -6.63 17.87 2.40
CA ASN A 274 -7.57 18.96 2.06
C ASN A 274 -7.82 19.03 0.55
N GLN A 275 -6.81 18.72 -0.28
CA GLN A 275 -6.89 18.75 -1.73
C GLN A 275 -7.80 17.67 -2.34
N TYR A 276 -8.06 16.55 -1.66
CA TYR A 276 -9.01 15.54 -2.14
C TYR A 276 -10.43 16.09 -2.34
N ILE A 277 -10.81 17.09 -1.53
CA ILE A 277 -12.17 17.65 -1.50
C ILE A 277 -12.23 19.19 -1.68
N GLY A 278 -11.10 19.89 -1.66
CA GLY A 278 -11.02 21.36 -1.70
C GLY A 278 -11.26 22.05 -0.36
N ALA A 279 -10.99 21.35 0.75
CA ALA A 279 -11.07 21.89 2.10
C ALA A 279 -9.89 22.84 2.41
N GLY A 280 -9.91 23.51 3.56
CA GLY A 280 -8.78 24.33 4.05
C GLY A 280 -8.37 25.54 3.20
N GLY A 281 -9.04 25.80 2.07
CA GLY A 281 -8.60 26.78 1.06
C GLY A 281 -7.68 26.20 -0.03
N GLN A 282 -7.47 24.88 -0.04
CA GLN A 282 -6.75 24.15 -1.08
C GLN A 282 -7.60 23.97 -2.35
N PRO A 283 -7.00 23.75 -3.54
CA PRO A 283 -7.75 23.36 -4.72
C PRO A 283 -8.36 21.97 -4.53
N ASN A 284 -9.58 21.74 -5.06
CA ASN A 284 -10.10 20.38 -5.21
C ASN A 284 -9.39 19.73 -6.40
N LEU A 285 -8.53 18.75 -6.11
CA LEU A 285 -7.79 17.94 -7.08
C LEU A 285 -8.44 16.56 -7.31
N GLY A 286 -9.43 16.18 -6.50
CA GLY A 286 -10.04 14.85 -6.47
C GLY A 286 -9.23 13.81 -5.70
N PHE A 287 -9.81 12.62 -5.54
CA PHE A 287 -9.32 11.50 -4.71
C PHE A 287 -8.13 10.74 -5.31
N CYS A 288 -7.04 11.45 -5.60
CA CYS A 288 -5.80 10.91 -6.17
C CYS A 288 -5.13 9.86 -5.29
N VAL A 289 -4.69 8.75 -5.89
CA VAL A 289 -3.88 7.73 -5.19
C VAL A 289 -2.46 8.26 -4.97
N GLY A 290 -2.07 8.38 -3.71
CA GLY A 290 -0.75 8.82 -3.28
C GLY A 290 0.30 7.71 -3.41
N GLY A 291 1.59 8.07 -3.53
CA GLY A 291 2.68 7.10 -3.60
C GLY A 291 4.08 7.70 -3.38
N THR A 292 4.89 7.09 -2.51
CA THR A 292 6.26 7.52 -2.13
C THR A 292 7.21 6.32 -1.95
N LEU A 293 8.50 6.53 -2.21
CA LEU A 293 9.59 5.60 -1.92
C LEU A 293 9.98 5.63 -0.43
N GLN A 294 10.17 4.45 0.18
CA GLN A 294 10.38 4.26 1.62
C GLN A 294 11.49 3.22 1.92
N ASP A 295 12.50 3.10 1.05
CA ASP A 295 13.57 2.09 1.11
C ASP A 295 14.74 2.43 2.06
N ASN A 296 14.69 3.58 2.73
CA ASN A 296 15.78 4.12 3.55
C ASN A 296 15.75 3.76 5.05
N GLU A 297 14.85 2.87 5.48
CA GLU A 297 14.74 2.41 6.87
C GLU A 297 15.98 1.59 7.31
N ALA A 298 16.62 1.95 8.42
CA ALA A 298 17.88 1.36 8.88
C ALA A 298 17.75 -0.09 9.41
N ILE A 299 16.57 -0.49 9.91
CA ILE A 299 16.30 -1.87 10.34
C ILE A 299 15.67 -2.75 9.25
N ALA A 300 15.27 -2.16 8.13
CA ALA A 300 14.56 -2.81 7.06
C ALA A 300 14.70 -2.04 5.72
N PRO A 301 15.92 -1.89 5.17
CA PRO A 301 16.10 -1.28 3.85
C PRO A 301 15.63 -2.27 2.79
N TYR A 302 14.33 -2.21 2.47
CA TYR A 302 13.73 -2.97 1.37
C TYR A 302 13.83 -2.12 0.10
N PRO A 303 14.68 -2.50 -0.87
CA PRO A 303 14.90 -1.68 -2.06
C PRO A 303 13.59 -1.57 -2.85
N HIS A 304 13.26 -0.36 -3.32
CA HIS A 304 12.04 -0.10 -4.08
C HIS A 304 10.74 -0.38 -3.29
N ASN A 305 10.79 -0.28 -1.96
CA ASN A 305 9.62 -0.16 -1.10
C ASN A 305 8.80 1.08 -1.48
N TYR A 306 7.58 0.89 -2.01
CA TYR A 306 6.63 1.97 -2.19
C TYR A 306 5.46 1.86 -1.21
N TRP A 307 5.10 2.98 -0.58
CA TRP A 307 3.90 3.13 0.24
C TRP A 307 2.88 3.99 -0.51
N PHE A 308 1.59 3.63 -0.40
CA PHE A 308 0.49 4.17 -1.20
C PHE A 308 -0.70 4.57 -0.33
N SER A 309 -1.39 5.63 -0.77
CA SER A 309 -2.58 6.17 -0.11
C SER A 309 -3.79 5.98 -1.00
N PHE A 310 -4.81 5.27 -0.52
CA PHE A 310 -6.05 5.02 -1.26
C PHE A 310 -7.22 5.78 -0.60
N PRO A 311 -7.38 7.09 -0.86
CA PRO A 311 -8.41 7.91 -0.23
C PRO A 311 -9.80 7.55 -0.77
N ASN A 312 -10.72 7.25 0.14
CA ASN A 312 -12.11 6.96 -0.18
C ASN A 312 -13.05 8.03 0.40
N SER A 313 -14.34 7.74 0.49
CA SER A 313 -15.36 8.69 0.96
C SER A 313 -15.06 9.20 2.36
N CYS A 314 -15.42 10.45 2.65
CA CYS A 314 -15.14 11.12 3.93
C CYS A 314 -13.68 10.98 4.41
N PRO A 315 -12.67 11.46 3.68
CA PRO A 315 -11.25 11.23 4.01
C PRO A 315 -10.77 11.97 5.27
N GLN A 316 -11.64 12.80 5.87
CA GLN A 316 -11.36 13.59 7.08
C GLN A 316 -12.18 13.12 8.30
N GLU A 317 -12.85 11.96 8.20
CA GLU A 317 -13.67 11.37 9.28
C GLU A 317 -13.23 9.92 9.55
N LEU A 318 -13.21 9.52 10.83
CA LEU A 318 -12.95 8.13 11.23
C LEU A 318 -14.07 7.19 10.72
N TRP A 319 -13.78 5.90 10.50
CA TRP A 319 -14.77 4.93 9.98
C TRP A 319 -16.14 4.99 10.68
N ASP A 320 -16.16 5.08 12.01
CA ASP A 320 -17.39 5.15 12.82
C ASP A 320 -18.21 6.45 12.60
N ASP A 321 -17.57 7.53 12.14
CA ASP A 321 -18.17 8.85 11.90
C ASP A 321 -18.58 9.07 10.42
N LYS A 322 -18.24 8.15 9.49
CA LYS A 322 -18.53 8.24 8.04
C LYS A 322 -20.00 7.99 7.68
N THR A 323 -20.87 8.93 8.04
CA THR A 323 -22.31 8.90 7.73
C THR A 323 -22.63 8.88 6.23
N ASP A 324 -23.76 8.27 5.86
CA ASP A 324 -24.30 8.25 4.49
C ASP A 324 -24.32 9.63 3.82
N ALA A 325 -24.72 10.67 4.57
CA ALA A 325 -24.79 12.04 4.06
C ALA A 325 -23.40 12.61 3.72
N CYS A 326 -22.38 12.29 4.52
CA CYS A 326 -21.01 12.63 4.19
C CYS A 326 -20.50 11.83 2.98
N ARG A 327 -20.89 10.54 2.84
CA ARG A 327 -20.53 9.73 1.66
C ARG A 327 -21.27 10.17 0.39
N GLU A 328 -22.45 10.77 0.50
CA GLU A 328 -23.15 11.43 -0.62
C GLU A 328 -22.47 12.76 -1.03
N GLU A 329 -21.98 13.55 -0.07
CA GLU A 329 -21.24 14.82 -0.33
C GLU A 329 -19.81 14.56 -0.86
N TYR A 330 -19.15 13.52 -0.35
CA TYR A 330 -17.76 13.15 -0.65
C TYR A 330 -17.65 11.65 -1.00
N PRO A 331 -17.99 11.24 -2.24
CA PRO A 331 -18.13 9.82 -2.62
C PRO A 331 -16.84 9.01 -2.70
N GLY A 332 -15.67 9.65 -2.68
CA GLY A 332 -14.38 8.95 -2.58
C GLY A 332 -13.70 8.61 -3.90
N GLY A 333 -12.53 7.99 -3.80
CA GLY A 333 -11.78 7.48 -4.95
C GLY A 333 -12.20 6.08 -5.41
N MET A 334 -12.91 5.31 -4.59
CA MET A 334 -13.18 3.90 -4.89
C MET A 334 -14.41 3.71 -5.80
N CYS A 335 -14.24 2.94 -6.87
CA CYS A 335 -15.32 2.58 -7.78
C CYS A 335 -16.24 1.48 -7.21
N PRO A 336 -17.58 1.59 -7.40
CA PRO A 336 -18.52 0.49 -7.18
C PRO A 336 -18.15 -0.77 -7.96
N LEU A 337 -18.64 -1.94 -7.52
CA LEU A 337 -18.39 -3.21 -8.21
C LEU A 337 -18.82 -3.12 -9.69
N GLY A 338 -17.91 -3.52 -10.58
CA GLY A 338 -18.15 -3.53 -12.03
C GLY A 338 -18.05 -2.16 -12.71
N VAL A 339 -17.74 -1.09 -11.96
CA VAL A 339 -17.41 0.23 -12.52
C VAL A 339 -15.90 0.33 -12.72
N GLU A 340 -15.49 0.71 -13.92
CA GLU A 340 -14.10 1.01 -14.27
C GLU A 340 -13.73 2.44 -13.85
N PRO A 341 -12.53 2.69 -13.30
CA PRO A 341 -12.10 4.04 -12.95
C PRO A 341 -11.92 4.92 -14.18
N ASP A 342 -12.29 6.20 -14.02
CA ASP A 342 -12.28 7.23 -15.05
C ASP A 342 -11.54 8.52 -14.62
N GLY A 343 -11.13 8.61 -13.34
CA GLY A 343 -10.49 9.80 -12.76
C GLY A 343 -11.43 11.00 -12.58
N VAL A 344 -12.75 10.79 -12.67
CA VAL A 344 -13.77 11.84 -12.60
C VAL A 344 -14.93 11.43 -11.68
N THR A 345 -15.49 10.24 -11.90
CA THR A 345 -16.50 9.59 -11.06
C THR A 345 -15.83 8.77 -9.96
N CYS A 346 -14.75 8.06 -10.29
CA CYS A 346 -13.92 7.32 -9.33
C CYS A 346 -12.48 7.13 -9.86
N THR A 347 -11.52 7.05 -8.94
CA THR A 347 -10.08 7.00 -9.23
C THR A 347 -9.53 5.56 -9.29
N PHE A 348 -10.07 4.64 -8.50
CA PHE A 348 -9.54 3.28 -8.43
C PHE A 348 -10.60 2.19 -8.21
N SER A 349 -10.33 0.99 -8.72
CA SER A 349 -11.04 -0.25 -8.37
C SER A 349 -10.06 -1.31 -7.90
N TYR A 350 -10.54 -2.35 -7.20
CA TYR A 350 -9.69 -3.42 -6.69
C TYR A 350 -10.29 -4.82 -6.85
N GLU A 351 -9.39 -5.81 -6.79
CA GLU A 351 -9.71 -7.21 -6.54
C GLU A 351 -8.65 -7.80 -5.60
N ILE A 352 -9.09 -8.44 -4.51
CA ILE A 352 -8.20 -9.29 -3.69
C ILE A 352 -7.92 -10.55 -4.50
N LEU A 353 -6.64 -10.81 -4.77
CA LEU A 353 -6.17 -12.00 -5.46
C LEU A 353 -6.13 -13.20 -4.51
N GLY A 354 -5.84 -12.96 -3.23
CA GLY A 354 -5.76 -13.98 -2.18
C GLY A 354 -4.93 -13.48 -1.00
N TYR A 355 -4.60 -14.38 -0.09
CA TYR A 355 -3.81 -14.10 1.11
C TYR A 355 -2.93 -15.28 1.51
N ILE A 356 -1.93 -15.03 2.35
CA ILE A 356 -1.11 -16.07 3.00
C ILE A 356 -0.89 -15.69 4.48
N LEU A 357 -0.80 -16.71 5.35
CA LEU A 357 -0.42 -16.51 6.75
C LEU A 357 1.05 -16.11 6.83
N LEU A 358 1.35 -15.06 7.58
CA LEU A 358 2.73 -14.65 7.86
C LEU A 358 3.51 -15.78 8.55
N ASP A 359 2.84 -16.56 9.40
CA ASP A 359 3.42 -17.69 10.15
C ASP A 359 3.91 -18.82 9.24
N ASP A 360 3.25 -19.04 8.10
CA ASP A 360 3.70 -19.99 7.07
C ASP A 360 4.93 -19.45 6.34
N VAL A 361 4.91 -18.16 5.97
CA VAL A 361 6.00 -17.50 5.23
C VAL A 361 7.31 -17.46 6.03
N VAL A 362 7.23 -17.17 7.33
CA VAL A 362 8.41 -17.15 8.23
C VAL A 362 8.77 -18.53 8.79
N GLY A 363 7.93 -19.55 8.54
CA GLY A 363 8.19 -20.96 8.87
C GLY A 363 7.79 -21.42 10.27
N ILE A 364 7.03 -20.62 11.03
CA ILE A 364 6.56 -20.97 12.40
C ILE A 364 5.74 -22.26 12.40
N THR A 365 4.77 -22.38 11.48
CA THR A 365 3.89 -23.56 11.34
C THR A 365 4.63 -24.83 10.88
N SER A 366 5.90 -24.71 10.48
CA SER A 366 6.79 -25.82 10.13
C SER A 366 7.74 -26.24 11.26
N MET A 367 7.88 -25.43 12.31
CA MET A 367 8.73 -25.75 13.47
C MET A 367 8.00 -26.65 14.47
N ILE A 368 8.73 -27.60 15.08
CA ILE A 368 8.18 -28.53 16.06
C ILE A 368 8.19 -27.91 17.46
N ASN A 369 7.02 -27.83 18.09
CA ASN A 369 6.86 -27.51 19.51
C ASN A 369 7.41 -28.67 20.37
N PRO A 370 8.40 -28.43 21.25
CA PRO A 370 9.03 -29.46 22.08
C PRO A 370 8.13 -30.00 23.20
N LEU A 371 7.11 -29.25 23.62
CA LEU A 371 6.13 -29.64 24.65
C LEU A 371 5.06 -30.58 24.10
N THR A 372 4.60 -30.36 22.86
CA THR A 372 3.50 -31.12 22.25
C THR A 372 3.95 -32.22 21.28
N GLY A 373 5.18 -32.11 20.72
CA GLY A 373 5.71 -33.02 19.70
C GLY A 373 5.02 -32.89 18.33
N LYS A 374 4.30 -31.80 18.11
CA LYS A 374 3.67 -31.41 16.84
C LYS A 374 4.35 -30.16 16.28
N THR A 375 3.96 -29.72 15.09
CA THR A 375 4.22 -28.33 14.68
C THR A 375 3.46 -27.34 15.56
N TYR A 376 3.97 -26.11 15.66
CA TYR A 376 3.19 -24.99 16.21
C TYR A 376 1.94 -24.72 15.35
N ALA A 377 0.85 -24.31 15.98
CA ALA A 377 -0.37 -23.89 15.30
C ALA A 377 -0.27 -22.47 14.74
N ASP A 378 0.39 -21.56 15.47
CA ASP A 378 0.47 -20.12 15.17
C ASP A 378 1.66 -19.45 15.91
N TYR A 379 1.85 -18.16 15.66
CA TYR A 379 2.78 -17.28 16.38
C TYR A 379 2.59 -17.26 17.89
N TYR A 380 1.35 -17.37 18.39
CA TYR A 380 1.06 -17.28 19.82
C TYR A 380 1.60 -18.51 20.57
N GLU A 381 1.38 -19.72 20.05
CA GLU A 381 1.97 -20.95 20.61
C GLU A 381 3.50 -20.95 20.56
N PHE A 382 4.08 -20.40 19.47
CA PHE A 382 5.54 -20.22 19.34
C PHE A 382 6.12 -19.24 20.37
N CYS A 383 5.45 -18.09 20.58
CA CYS A 383 5.88 -17.08 21.52
C CYS A 383 5.74 -17.52 22.99
N GLU A 384 4.68 -18.26 23.34
CA GLU A 384 4.47 -18.77 24.71
C GLU A 384 5.49 -19.86 25.12
N ASP A 385 6.10 -20.59 24.19
CA ASP A 385 7.27 -21.46 24.47
C ASP A 385 8.60 -20.67 24.58
N GLY A 386 8.53 -19.33 24.51
CA GLY A 386 9.69 -18.42 24.55
C GLY A 386 10.33 -18.14 23.20
N GLY A 387 9.63 -18.44 22.10
CA GLY A 387 10.06 -18.13 20.74
C GLY A 387 10.17 -16.62 20.49
N ILE A 388 11.27 -16.20 19.87
CA ILE A 388 11.47 -14.83 19.40
C ILE A 388 11.42 -14.86 17.88
N GLU A 389 10.45 -14.17 17.29
CA GLU A 389 10.40 -14.02 15.83
C GLU A 389 11.50 -13.10 15.33
N PHE A 390 11.58 -11.89 15.91
CA PHE A 390 12.57 -10.89 15.57
C PHE A 390 12.87 -9.99 16.76
N SER A 391 14.12 -9.61 16.93
CA SER A 391 14.60 -8.71 17.97
C SER A 391 15.85 -8.01 17.48
N VAL A 392 15.86 -6.68 17.52
CA VAL A 392 17.01 -5.85 17.16
C VAL A 392 17.03 -4.56 17.97
N SER A 393 18.23 -4.15 18.40
CA SER A 393 18.50 -2.86 19.03
C SER A 393 19.27 -1.95 18.08
N THR A 394 18.73 -0.76 17.78
CA THR A 394 19.37 0.26 16.96
C THR A 394 20.28 1.15 17.81
N VAL A 395 21.53 1.36 17.37
CA VAL A 395 22.48 2.26 18.06
C VAL A 395 23.17 3.17 17.04
N VAL A 396 22.50 4.31 16.75
CA VAL A 396 22.93 5.47 15.94
C VAL A 396 23.27 5.17 14.47
N THR A 397 24.14 4.21 14.17
CA THR A 397 24.56 3.81 12.82
C THR A 397 24.78 2.29 12.71
N SER A 398 24.26 1.48 13.64
CA SER A 398 24.50 0.03 13.66
C SER A 398 23.37 -0.75 14.33
N LEU A 399 23.16 -1.97 13.85
CA LEU A 399 22.21 -2.94 14.40
C LEU A 399 22.95 -3.86 15.37
N LEU A 400 22.46 -3.97 16.61
CA LEU A 400 23.01 -4.84 17.64
C LEU A 400 21.96 -5.84 18.13
N GLY A 401 22.40 -7.02 18.56
CA GLY A 401 21.54 -8.02 19.19
C GLY A 401 20.51 -8.68 18.27
N VAL A 402 20.72 -8.62 16.94
CA VAL A 402 19.87 -9.29 15.94
C VAL A 402 19.70 -10.76 16.33
N THR A 403 18.48 -11.13 16.69
CA THR A 403 18.06 -12.48 17.10
C THR A 403 16.64 -12.73 16.63
N GLY A 404 16.30 -13.97 16.26
CA GLY A 404 15.00 -14.29 15.68
C GLY A 404 15.06 -15.53 14.79
N LEU A 405 14.07 -15.66 13.90
CA LEU A 405 14.02 -16.69 12.86
C LEU A 405 15.06 -16.43 11.75
N ASP A 406 15.55 -17.51 11.13
CA ASP A 406 16.47 -17.42 9.99
C ASP A 406 15.89 -16.61 8.81
N PHE A 407 14.54 -16.58 8.67
CA PHE A 407 13.86 -15.72 7.70
C PHE A 407 14.27 -14.24 7.84
N TRP A 408 14.48 -13.74 9.06
CA TRP A 408 14.81 -12.35 9.38
C TRP A 408 16.33 -12.08 9.55
N ALA A 409 17.20 -13.05 9.23
CA ALA A 409 18.66 -12.92 9.37
C ALA A 409 19.29 -11.90 8.39
N ASN A 410 20.18 -11.03 8.87
CA ASN A 410 20.67 -9.84 8.15
C ASN A 410 19.52 -8.86 7.78
N PRO A 411 18.88 -8.21 8.77
CA PRO A 411 17.74 -7.33 8.53
C PRO A 411 18.11 -5.99 7.88
N GLY A 412 19.33 -5.48 8.15
CA GLY A 412 19.87 -4.25 7.56
C GLY A 412 20.59 -4.44 6.22
N ASP A 413 20.38 -5.59 5.55
CA ASP A 413 21.00 -5.93 4.27
C ASP A 413 19.92 -5.87 3.17
N SER A 414 20.13 -5.00 2.18
CA SER A 414 19.18 -4.72 1.11
C SER A 414 18.97 -5.92 0.17
N ASP A 415 19.99 -6.73 -0.07
CA ASP A 415 19.89 -7.90 -0.94
C ASP A 415 19.18 -9.03 -0.19
N ALA A 416 19.46 -9.20 1.10
CA ALA A 416 18.72 -10.13 1.96
C ALA A 416 17.23 -9.75 2.11
N ASN A 417 16.91 -8.45 2.14
CA ASN A 417 15.53 -7.97 2.11
C ASN A 417 14.85 -8.21 0.76
N ALA A 418 15.53 -8.00 -0.36
CA ALA A 418 15.02 -8.37 -1.68
C ALA A 418 14.75 -9.89 -1.80
N GLU A 419 15.62 -10.74 -1.25
CA GLU A 419 15.35 -12.18 -1.19
C GLU A 419 14.09 -12.54 -0.39
N ARG A 420 13.74 -11.79 0.67
CA ARG A 420 12.49 -12.03 1.44
C ARG A 420 11.25 -11.78 0.62
N VAL A 421 11.28 -10.77 -0.26
CA VAL A 421 10.17 -10.40 -1.15
C VAL A 421 9.88 -11.54 -2.13
N GLU A 422 10.91 -12.08 -2.78
CA GLU A 422 10.72 -13.22 -3.69
C GLU A 422 10.40 -14.52 -2.94
N LYS A 423 10.85 -14.71 -1.68
CA LYS A 423 10.41 -15.83 -0.83
C LYS A 423 8.91 -15.74 -0.49
N LEU A 424 8.41 -14.56 -0.13
CA LEU A 424 6.99 -14.30 0.13
C LEU A 424 6.14 -14.56 -1.13
N VAL A 425 6.55 -14.04 -2.29
CA VAL A 425 5.84 -14.29 -3.56
C VAL A 425 5.87 -15.79 -3.91
N SER A 426 7.03 -16.44 -3.82
CA SER A 426 7.16 -17.88 -4.10
C SER A 426 6.27 -18.72 -3.19
N ALA A 427 6.22 -18.42 -1.89
CA ALA A 427 5.38 -19.13 -0.93
C ALA A 427 3.88 -18.99 -1.24
N TYR A 428 3.45 -17.82 -1.71
CA TYR A 428 2.07 -17.61 -2.17
C TYR A 428 1.76 -18.34 -3.48
N ASP A 429 2.66 -18.28 -4.47
CA ASP A 429 2.45 -18.97 -5.76
C ASP A 429 2.49 -20.51 -5.58
N ASP A 430 3.31 -21.04 -4.67
CA ASP A 430 3.30 -22.46 -4.25
C ASP A 430 1.99 -22.82 -3.53
N LEU A 431 1.49 -21.98 -2.61
CA LEU A 431 0.21 -22.17 -1.92
C LEU A 431 -0.95 -22.26 -2.92
N VAL A 432 -1.07 -21.30 -3.84
CA VAL A 432 -2.12 -21.28 -4.88
C VAL A 432 -1.98 -22.47 -5.83
N SER A 433 -0.74 -22.86 -6.17
CA SER A 433 -0.47 -24.04 -7.02
C SER A 433 -0.82 -25.37 -6.35
N ALA A 434 -0.68 -25.46 -5.02
CA ALA A 434 -1.02 -26.64 -4.24
C ALA A 434 -2.53 -26.74 -3.96
N ASN A 435 -3.16 -25.64 -3.54
CA ASN A 435 -4.61 -25.51 -3.38
C ASN A 435 -5.06 -24.04 -3.37
N ALA A 436 -5.59 -23.56 -4.49
CA ALA A 436 -6.17 -22.23 -4.62
C ALA A 436 -7.49 -22.01 -3.83
N THR A 437 -8.15 -23.07 -3.33
CA THR A 437 -9.46 -22.96 -2.69
C THR A 437 -9.35 -22.78 -1.17
N THR A 438 -9.88 -21.67 -0.65
CA THR A 438 -9.92 -21.35 0.79
C THR A 438 -11.01 -22.14 1.53
N SER A 439 -10.98 -22.14 2.86
CA SER A 439 -11.86 -22.95 3.72
C SER A 439 -13.35 -22.54 3.69
N ASP A 440 -13.64 -21.30 3.28
CA ASP A 440 -14.98 -20.77 3.00
C ASP A 440 -15.44 -21.00 1.55
N GLY A 441 -14.61 -21.64 0.72
CA GLY A 441 -14.90 -21.95 -0.69
C GLY A 441 -14.38 -20.91 -1.69
N GLY A 442 -13.74 -19.85 -1.23
CA GLY A 442 -13.17 -18.81 -2.09
C GLY A 442 -11.99 -19.26 -2.94
N LEU A 443 -11.77 -18.55 -4.04
CA LEU A 443 -10.76 -18.90 -5.05
C LEU A 443 -9.64 -17.85 -5.12
N MET A 444 -8.48 -18.20 -4.57
CA MET A 444 -7.25 -17.44 -4.74
C MET A 444 -6.72 -17.54 -6.18
N ARG A 445 -5.95 -16.53 -6.60
CA ARG A 445 -5.38 -16.40 -7.94
C ARG A 445 -3.88 -16.13 -7.87
N ALA A 446 -3.12 -16.69 -8.81
CA ALA A 446 -1.68 -16.46 -8.93
C ALA A 446 -1.37 -14.97 -9.11
N LEU A 447 -0.22 -14.51 -8.63
CA LEU A 447 0.14 -13.10 -8.73
C LEU A 447 0.54 -12.73 -10.17
N PRO A 448 0.17 -11.54 -10.67
CA PRO A 448 0.59 -11.08 -11.98
C PRO A 448 2.10 -10.78 -11.98
N THR A 449 2.81 -11.25 -13.01
CA THR A 449 4.25 -10.98 -13.18
C THR A 449 4.49 -9.53 -13.60
N VAL A 450 5.71 -9.03 -13.40
CA VAL A 450 6.11 -7.68 -13.85
C VAL A 450 5.87 -7.54 -15.36
N ASP A 451 6.31 -8.51 -16.17
CA ASP A 451 6.10 -8.52 -17.62
C ASP A 451 4.61 -8.49 -18.01
N ALA A 452 3.75 -9.22 -17.29
CA ALA A 452 2.32 -9.26 -17.57
C ALA A 452 1.62 -7.93 -17.25
N LEU A 453 2.02 -7.25 -16.17
CA LEU A 453 1.52 -5.92 -15.83
C LEU A 453 2.08 -4.86 -16.79
N THR A 454 3.38 -4.87 -17.08
CA THR A 454 4.00 -3.91 -17.99
C THR A 454 3.45 -4.03 -19.42
N ALA A 455 3.07 -5.25 -19.87
CA ALA A 455 2.40 -5.46 -21.15
C ALA A 455 0.89 -5.13 -21.15
N LEU A 456 0.25 -5.04 -19.97
CA LEU A 456 -1.15 -4.61 -19.80
C LEU A 456 -1.28 -3.09 -19.73
N ASN A 457 -0.23 -2.41 -19.26
CA ASN A 457 -0.24 -0.99 -18.92
C ASN A 457 0.28 -0.08 -20.05
N PRO A 458 -0.10 1.21 -20.04
CA PRO A 458 0.48 2.21 -20.94
C PRO A 458 1.97 2.47 -20.59
N PRO A 459 2.82 2.69 -21.60
CA PRO A 459 4.12 3.32 -21.41
C PRO A 459 4.01 4.66 -20.68
N CYS A 460 4.96 4.94 -19.79
CA CYS A 460 4.94 6.08 -18.87
C CYS A 460 4.78 7.45 -19.56
N TYR A 461 5.32 7.62 -20.77
CA TYR A 461 5.20 8.88 -21.55
C TYR A 461 3.77 9.21 -21.98
N GLN A 462 2.81 8.28 -21.89
CA GLN A 462 1.40 8.53 -22.22
C GLN A 462 0.62 9.21 -21.08
N ASN A 463 1.11 9.07 -19.85
CA ASN A 463 0.50 9.60 -18.63
C ASN A 463 1.32 10.74 -18.01
N SER A 464 2.64 10.73 -18.20
CA SER A 464 3.58 11.65 -17.58
C SER A 464 4.35 12.47 -18.62
N PRO A 465 4.13 13.80 -18.70
CA PRO A 465 4.93 14.70 -19.53
C PRO A 465 6.42 14.66 -19.21
N LEU A 466 6.80 14.51 -17.93
CA LEU A 466 8.18 14.28 -17.51
C LEU A 466 8.82 13.08 -18.23
N CYS A 467 8.06 11.99 -18.40
CA CYS A 467 8.51 10.80 -19.11
C CYS A 467 8.49 10.93 -20.64
N ALA A 468 7.69 11.84 -21.19
CA ALA A 468 7.73 12.18 -22.62
C ALA A 468 8.93 13.10 -22.97
N GLU A 469 9.34 13.96 -22.04
CA GLU A 469 10.42 14.95 -22.23
C GLU A 469 11.81 14.45 -21.78
N ALA A 470 11.89 13.37 -20.99
CA ALA A 470 13.15 12.80 -20.51
C ALA A 470 14.07 12.30 -21.64
N GLU A 471 15.38 12.58 -21.53
CA GLU A 471 16.39 12.26 -22.56
C GLU A 471 16.39 10.77 -22.97
N PHE A 472 16.28 9.89 -21.99
CA PHE A 472 16.19 8.43 -22.16
C PHE A 472 14.77 7.88 -21.97
N GLY A 473 13.77 8.75 -21.75
CA GLY A 473 12.41 8.35 -21.42
C GLY A 473 12.26 7.78 -20.00
N CYS A 474 11.25 6.94 -19.81
CA CYS A 474 10.96 6.24 -18.56
C CYS A 474 10.68 4.76 -18.79
N LYS A 475 10.86 3.95 -17.75
CA LYS A 475 10.45 2.54 -17.71
C LYS A 475 9.38 2.31 -16.64
N ARG A 476 8.50 1.33 -16.84
CA ARG A 476 7.51 0.88 -15.84
C ARG A 476 8.06 -0.37 -15.13
N SER A 477 8.29 -0.27 -13.82
CA SER A 477 9.06 -1.26 -13.04
C SER A 477 8.27 -1.88 -11.89
N TYR A 478 8.72 -3.07 -11.47
CA TYR A 478 8.22 -3.85 -10.32
C TYR A 478 6.75 -4.29 -10.44
N ARG A 479 6.28 -5.07 -9.46
CA ARG A 479 4.87 -5.50 -9.40
C ARG A 479 3.93 -4.32 -9.04
N SER A 480 4.47 -3.28 -8.39
CA SER A 480 3.81 -1.98 -8.10
C SER A 480 3.71 -1.04 -9.32
N GLN A 481 4.39 -1.34 -10.42
CA GLN A 481 4.25 -0.67 -11.73
C GLN A 481 4.54 0.85 -11.73
N ILE A 482 5.53 1.25 -10.94
CA ILE A 482 6.02 2.64 -10.86
C ILE A 482 6.75 3.03 -12.14
N CYS A 483 6.56 4.29 -12.56
CA CYS A 483 7.29 4.89 -13.67
C CYS A 483 8.56 5.58 -13.18
N GLN A 484 9.72 5.11 -13.65
CA GLN A 484 11.02 5.64 -13.28
C GLN A 484 11.69 6.31 -14.47
N VAL A 485 12.24 7.51 -14.26
CA VAL A 485 13.02 8.23 -15.27
C VAL A 485 14.33 7.49 -15.52
N CYS A 486 14.64 7.21 -16.79
CA CYS A 486 15.86 6.50 -17.15
C CYS A 486 17.07 7.44 -17.20
N THR A 487 18.21 6.98 -16.67
CA THR A 487 19.50 7.69 -16.65
C THR A 487 20.46 7.28 -17.77
N SER A 488 20.08 6.26 -18.55
CA SER A 488 20.79 5.74 -19.72
C SER A 488 19.83 5.04 -20.70
N ASP A 489 20.31 4.79 -21.91
CA ASP A 489 19.60 4.09 -23.01
C ASP A 489 19.52 2.57 -22.73
N ASP A 490 18.71 2.22 -21.73
CA ASP A 490 18.55 0.88 -21.18
C ASP A 490 17.30 0.15 -21.73
N SER A 491 17.29 -1.18 -21.64
CA SER A 491 16.14 -2.00 -22.07
C SER A 491 14.87 -1.68 -21.27
N GLY A 492 13.80 -1.32 -21.97
CA GLY A 492 12.49 -0.98 -21.38
C GLY A 492 12.31 0.52 -21.07
N CYS A 493 13.31 1.36 -21.37
CA CYS A 493 13.18 2.82 -21.32
C CYS A 493 12.50 3.33 -22.59
N GLU A 494 11.29 3.89 -22.46
CA GLU A 494 10.45 4.34 -23.57
C GLU A 494 10.16 5.84 -23.50
N LYS A 495 10.06 6.47 -24.68
CA LYS A 495 9.71 7.87 -24.91
C LYS A 495 8.85 8.05 -26.17
N GLN A 496 8.33 9.26 -26.36
CA GLN A 496 7.42 9.65 -27.44
C GLN A 496 8.09 9.73 -28.83
#